data_AF-A0AAV5SWA8-F1
#
_entry.id   AF-A0AAV5SWA8-F1
#
_cell.length_a   1.000
_cell.length_b   1.000
_cell.length_c   1.000
_cell.angle_alpha   90.00
_cell.angle_beta   90.00
_cell.angle_gamma   90.00
#
_symmetry.space_group_name_H-M   'P 1'
#
loop_
_entity.id
_entity.type
_entity.pdbx_description
1 polymer ?
#
loop_
_entity_poly.entity_id
_entity_poly.type
_entity_poly.pdbx_seq_one_letter_code
_entity_poly.pdbx_strand_id
1 'polypeptide(L)'
;IMQHVLGPLLSEPRLRLGDVAQILQQSVQRATGKSFEVMLGKGEMGSASHQMSETAQCRMTIGGYHSTIYETPVQYNINDAQQERELSNIDFGERLGGSGYPGQQPFPRFDSLVNLISSSKIALFKNRECFSGDLTVETIEGAKRMSELETGDEVLSIDGTMISYSPIIMFLHRDEKYLAEFNVITTANGSSVRLTNEHLIYVSDCDPNNPFKLVRAKEVCTEHCLITSRSPNRTLSIERIINVTKIYERGIYAPLTSTGEIIVNDVLSSCHSNLAIKLLQQSFFSVYRSIQRFFSFFLPEEGGLPIGIEHFTNALDLFIPTK
;
A
#
# COMPACT_ATOMS: atom_id res chain seq x y z
N ILE A 1 -29.10 -25.98 2.17
CA ILE A 1 -28.31 -24.81 2.64
C ILE A 1 -29.22 -23.60 2.83
N MET A 2 -29.84 -23.04 1.78
CA MET A 2 -30.67 -21.83 1.92
C MET A 2 -31.81 -21.90 2.94
N GLN A 3 -32.60 -22.99 2.98
CA GLN A 3 -33.75 -23.08 3.90
C GLN A 3 -33.40 -23.43 5.36
N HIS A 4 -32.28 -24.11 5.60
CA HIS A 4 -31.89 -24.54 6.96
C HIS A 4 -30.96 -23.55 7.68
N VAL A 5 -30.39 -22.59 6.94
CA VAL A 5 -29.33 -21.70 7.44
C VAL A 5 -29.82 -20.24 7.56
N LEU A 6 -30.61 -19.74 6.60
CA LEU A 6 -31.01 -18.31 6.59
C LEU A 6 -32.16 -17.96 7.56
N GLY A 7 -33.02 -18.91 7.92
CA GLY A 7 -34.17 -18.65 8.79
C GLY A 7 -33.79 -18.11 10.18
N PRO A 8 -32.88 -18.77 10.91
CA PRO A 8 -32.39 -18.29 12.20
C PRO A 8 -31.50 -17.04 12.08
N LEU A 9 -30.72 -16.91 11.00
CA LEU A 9 -29.79 -15.79 10.79
C LEU A 9 -30.47 -14.44 10.52
N LEU A 10 -31.69 -14.43 9.96
CA LEU A 10 -32.41 -13.20 9.61
C LEU A 10 -33.41 -12.73 10.69
N SER A 11 -33.60 -13.51 11.77
CA SER A 11 -34.64 -13.27 12.78
C SER A 11 -34.14 -12.77 14.13
N GLU A 12 -32.82 -12.75 14.38
CA GLU A 12 -32.24 -12.23 15.62
C GLU A 12 -31.45 -10.91 15.42
N PRO A 13 -31.76 -9.82 16.16
CA PRO A 13 -31.17 -8.51 15.87
C PRO A 13 -29.71 -8.31 16.35
N ARG A 14 -29.02 -9.31 16.93
CA ARG A 14 -27.70 -9.10 17.56
C ARG A 14 -26.80 -10.35 17.61
N LEU A 15 -26.70 -11.13 16.53
CA LEU A 15 -25.64 -12.14 16.45
C LEU A 15 -24.29 -11.46 16.19
N ARG A 16 -23.24 -11.81 16.93
CA ARG A 16 -21.90 -11.30 16.64
C ARG A 16 -21.41 -11.94 15.34
N LEU A 17 -20.55 -11.24 14.60
CA LEU A 17 -20.05 -11.72 13.31
C LEU A 17 -19.45 -13.13 13.38
N GLY A 18 -18.77 -13.44 14.50
CA GLY A 18 -18.22 -14.76 14.77
C GLY A 18 -19.27 -15.83 14.95
N ASP A 19 -20.39 -15.51 15.61
CA ASP A 19 -21.49 -16.44 15.80
C ASP A 19 -22.10 -16.81 14.43
N VAL A 20 -22.25 -15.81 13.55
CA VAL A 20 -22.75 -16.01 12.18
C VAL A 20 -21.80 -16.90 11.37
N ALA A 21 -20.50 -16.61 11.38
CA ALA A 21 -19.49 -17.39 10.67
C ALA A 21 -19.43 -18.84 11.18
N GLN A 22 -19.46 -19.03 12.51
CA GLN A 22 -19.44 -20.35 13.14
C GLN A 22 -20.70 -21.17 12.81
N ILE A 23 -21.89 -20.55 12.84
CA ILE A 23 -23.15 -21.22 12.47
C ILE A 23 -23.11 -21.65 11.00
N LEU A 24 -22.61 -20.78 10.11
CA LEU A 24 -22.48 -21.08 8.68
C LEU A 24 -21.54 -22.26 8.44
N GLN A 25 -20.35 -22.21 9.05
CA GLN A 25 -19.34 -23.26 8.96
C GLN A 25 -19.91 -24.61 9.39
N GLN A 26 -20.44 -24.68 10.61
CA GLN A 26 -20.99 -25.93 11.15
C GLN A 26 -22.17 -26.47 10.33
N SER A 27 -23.00 -25.59 9.78
CA SER A 27 -24.14 -26.00 8.95
C SER A 27 -23.69 -26.66 7.65
N VAL A 28 -22.68 -26.09 6.98
CA VAL A 28 -22.13 -26.67 5.74
C VAL A 28 -21.37 -27.95 6.04
N GLN A 29 -20.56 -27.98 7.10
CA GLN A 29 -19.82 -29.18 7.48
C GLN A 29 -20.74 -30.36 7.81
N ARG A 30 -21.82 -30.13 8.57
CA ARG A 30 -22.82 -31.18 8.86
C ARG A 30 -23.57 -31.66 7.62
N ALA A 31 -23.88 -30.75 6.69
CA ALA A 31 -24.61 -31.09 5.48
C ALA A 31 -23.76 -31.88 4.47
N THR A 32 -22.46 -31.63 4.45
CA THR A 32 -21.53 -32.21 3.46
C THR A 32 -20.70 -33.36 4.01
N GLY A 33 -20.57 -33.47 5.34
CA GLY A 33 -19.68 -34.44 6.00
C GLY A 33 -18.19 -34.12 5.80
N LYS A 34 -17.86 -32.91 5.37
CA LYS A 34 -16.51 -32.45 5.05
C LYS A 34 -16.18 -31.19 5.84
N SER A 35 -14.89 -30.88 6.02
CA SER A 35 -14.46 -29.65 6.67
C SER A 35 -14.45 -28.48 5.68
N PHE A 36 -14.91 -27.33 6.19
CA PHE A 36 -15.08 -26.08 5.46
C PHE A 36 -14.60 -24.91 6.32
N GLU A 37 -14.14 -23.85 5.69
CA GLU A 37 -13.81 -22.58 6.33
C GLU A 37 -14.67 -21.46 5.74
N VAL A 38 -14.95 -20.44 6.57
CA VAL A 38 -15.83 -19.32 6.21
C VAL A 38 -15.09 -18.01 6.37
N MET A 39 -14.95 -17.27 5.28
CA MET A 39 -14.55 -15.88 5.28
C MET A 39 -15.79 -15.00 5.20
N LEU A 40 -15.89 -14.00 6.07
CA LEU A 40 -17.05 -13.11 6.13
C LEU A 40 -16.60 -11.66 6.38
N GLY A 41 -17.06 -10.74 5.54
CA GLY A 41 -16.60 -9.35 5.53
C GLY A 41 -17.66 -8.37 5.06
N LYS A 42 -17.44 -7.08 5.28
CA LYS A 42 -18.39 -6.02 4.86
C LYS A 42 -18.29 -5.65 3.37
N GLY A 43 -17.26 -6.12 2.67
CA GLY A 43 -17.06 -5.89 1.24
C GLY A 43 -16.85 -7.21 0.49
N GLU A 44 -17.01 -7.19 -0.82
CA GLU A 44 -16.74 -8.36 -1.67
C GLU A 44 -15.26 -8.77 -1.59
N MET A 45 -15.02 -10.08 -1.45
CA MET A 45 -13.70 -10.65 -1.36
C MET A 45 -13.40 -11.48 -2.61
N GLY A 46 -12.25 -11.22 -3.22
CA GLY A 46 -11.67 -12.11 -4.24
C GLY A 46 -10.96 -13.28 -3.56
N SER A 47 -11.18 -14.49 -4.05
CA SER A 47 -10.51 -15.71 -3.58
C SER A 47 -9.89 -16.43 -4.76
N ALA A 48 -8.61 -16.79 -4.65
CA ALA A 48 -7.93 -17.67 -5.59
C ALA A 48 -7.61 -18.98 -4.87
N SER A 49 -8.09 -20.10 -5.40
CA SER A 49 -7.84 -21.42 -4.83
C SER A 49 -7.30 -22.36 -5.90
N HIS A 50 -6.42 -23.29 -5.52
CA HIS A 50 -5.99 -24.40 -6.37
C HIS A 50 -7.03 -25.52 -6.45
N GLN A 51 -8.14 -25.41 -5.72
CA GLN A 51 -9.24 -26.35 -5.78
C GLN A 51 -10.01 -26.17 -7.08
N MET A 52 -10.02 -27.22 -7.90
CA MET A 52 -10.69 -27.23 -9.21
C MET A 52 -12.11 -27.80 -9.17
N SER A 53 -12.63 -28.14 -7.99
CA SER A 53 -13.98 -28.69 -7.84
C SER A 53 -15.02 -27.57 -7.82
N GLU A 54 -16.03 -27.66 -8.68
CA GLU A 54 -17.16 -26.71 -8.75
C GLU A 54 -17.98 -26.63 -7.44
N THR A 55 -17.86 -27.63 -6.57
CA THR A 55 -18.56 -27.69 -5.27
C THR A 55 -17.67 -27.31 -4.08
N ALA A 56 -16.39 -27.04 -4.32
CA ALA A 56 -15.44 -26.74 -3.25
C ALA A 56 -15.56 -25.29 -2.73
N GLN A 57 -16.33 -24.43 -3.40
CA GLN A 57 -16.47 -23.04 -2.97
C GLN A 57 -17.88 -22.50 -3.24
N CYS A 58 -18.42 -21.74 -2.29
CA CYS A 58 -19.68 -21.02 -2.43
C CYS A 58 -19.51 -19.56 -1.97
N ARG A 59 -20.09 -18.62 -2.72
CA ARG A 59 -20.14 -17.20 -2.36
C ARG A 59 -21.59 -16.77 -2.16
N MET A 60 -21.87 -16.06 -1.07
CA MET A 60 -23.23 -15.58 -0.77
C MET A 60 -23.21 -14.32 0.10
N THR A 61 -24.29 -13.57 0.10
CA THR A 61 -24.46 -12.37 0.94
C THR A 61 -25.47 -12.65 2.05
N ILE A 62 -25.11 -12.37 3.30
CA ILE A 62 -25.92 -12.63 4.50
C ILE A 62 -25.94 -11.37 5.36
N GLY A 63 -27.13 -10.78 5.57
CA GLY A 63 -27.32 -9.68 6.52
C GLY A 63 -26.43 -8.44 6.29
N GLY A 64 -26.04 -8.17 5.03
CA GLY A 64 -25.13 -7.08 4.67
C GLY A 64 -23.64 -7.44 4.65
N TYR A 65 -23.29 -8.72 4.87
CA TYR A 65 -21.93 -9.23 4.79
C TYR A 65 -21.76 -10.15 3.58
N HIS A 66 -20.61 -10.05 2.93
CA HIS A 66 -20.20 -10.97 1.87
C HIS A 66 -19.48 -12.16 2.49
N SER A 67 -19.90 -13.36 2.13
CA SER A 67 -19.35 -14.61 2.62
C SER A 67 -18.74 -15.40 1.47
N THR A 68 -17.54 -15.94 1.72
CA THR A 68 -16.92 -16.99 0.92
C THR A 68 -16.73 -18.21 1.81
N ILE A 69 -17.34 -19.32 1.42
CA ILE A 69 -17.24 -20.62 2.10
C ILE A 69 -16.44 -21.55 1.18
N TYR A 70 -15.41 -22.21 1.69
CA TYR A 70 -14.61 -23.15 0.90
C TYR A 70 -14.30 -24.44 1.66
N GLU A 71 -14.23 -25.55 0.94
CA GLU A 71 -13.82 -26.86 1.47
C GLU A 71 -12.34 -26.74 1.87
N THR A 72 -11.93 -27.23 3.04
CA THR A 72 -10.52 -27.12 3.42
C THR A 72 -9.65 -28.05 2.55
N PRO A 73 -8.47 -27.60 2.08
CA PRO A 73 -7.59 -28.42 1.23
C PRO A 73 -7.15 -29.73 1.90
N VAL A 74 -6.96 -29.69 3.22
CA VAL A 74 -6.73 -30.86 4.06
C VAL A 74 -7.96 -31.05 4.94
N GLN A 75 -8.59 -32.21 4.82
CA GLN A 75 -9.80 -32.53 5.56
C GLN A 75 -9.46 -32.91 7.01
N TYR A 76 -10.19 -32.35 7.98
CA TYR A 76 -10.04 -32.68 9.40
C TYR A 76 -11.35 -33.21 10.00
N ASN A 77 -11.28 -33.72 11.23
CA ASN A 77 -12.44 -34.32 11.89
C ASN A 77 -13.41 -33.23 12.37
N ILE A 78 -14.46 -32.97 11.59
CA ILE A 78 -15.52 -32.00 11.91
C ILE A 78 -16.32 -32.32 13.20
N ASN A 79 -16.16 -33.52 13.78
CA ASN A 79 -16.78 -33.88 15.05
C ASN A 79 -15.90 -33.58 16.26
N ASP A 80 -14.63 -33.19 16.06
CA ASP A 80 -13.76 -32.73 17.12
C ASP A 80 -14.09 -31.28 17.49
N ALA A 81 -15.00 -31.12 18.45
CA ALA A 81 -15.46 -29.80 18.90
C ALA A 81 -14.37 -28.96 19.58
N GLN A 82 -13.25 -29.55 20.00
CA GLN A 82 -12.12 -28.79 20.53
C GLN A 82 -11.28 -28.23 19.38
N GLN A 83 -10.89 -29.09 18.44
CA GLN A 83 -10.16 -28.67 17.23
C GLN A 83 -10.94 -27.62 16.43
N GLU A 84 -12.25 -27.81 16.26
CA GLU A 84 -13.12 -26.85 15.55
C GLU A 84 -13.10 -25.46 16.20
N ARG A 85 -13.17 -25.40 17.54
CA ARG A 85 -13.14 -24.13 18.29
C ARG A 85 -11.78 -23.47 18.24
N GLU A 86 -10.71 -24.25 18.32
CA GLU A 86 -9.35 -23.75 18.19
C GLU A 86 -9.17 -23.13 16.80
N LEU A 87 -9.50 -23.86 15.73
CA LEU A 87 -9.39 -23.37 14.35
C LEU A 87 -10.25 -22.13 14.09
N SER A 88 -11.51 -22.11 14.56
CA SER A 88 -12.39 -20.95 14.38
C SER A 88 -11.93 -19.68 15.10
N ASN A 89 -11.07 -19.82 16.13
CA ASN A 89 -10.58 -18.70 16.93
C ASN A 89 -9.24 -18.13 16.44
N ILE A 90 -8.49 -18.84 15.59
CA ILE A 90 -7.15 -18.40 15.12
C ILE A 90 -7.24 -17.10 14.31
N ASP A 91 -8.29 -16.94 13.52
CA ASP A 91 -8.43 -15.80 12.60
C ASP A 91 -9.44 -14.76 13.11
N PHE A 92 -10.03 -14.97 14.30
CA PHE A 92 -11.17 -14.19 14.73
C PHE A 92 -10.77 -12.77 15.16
N GLY A 93 -11.09 -11.79 14.32
CA GLY A 93 -10.86 -10.38 14.59
C GLY A 93 -9.47 -9.86 14.19
N GLU A 94 -8.65 -10.69 13.54
CA GLU A 94 -7.38 -10.25 12.96
C GLU A 94 -7.62 -9.57 11.61
N ARG A 95 -6.99 -8.39 11.40
CA ARG A 95 -7.21 -7.58 10.19
C ARG A 95 -6.69 -8.23 8.90
N LEU A 96 -5.76 -9.19 9.00
CA LEU A 96 -5.03 -9.78 7.87
C LEU A 96 -5.18 -11.31 7.79
N GLY A 97 -6.14 -11.91 8.53
CA GLY A 97 -6.16 -13.36 8.79
C GLY A 97 -5.15 -13.75 9.89
N GLY A 98 -5.26 -14.97 10.42
CA GLY A 98 -4.56 -15.36 11.63
C GLY A 98 -3.04 -15.33 11.54
N SER A 99 -2.44 -15.01 12.69
CA SER A 99 -1.00 -15.06 12.96
C SER A 99 -0.33 -16.45 12.80
N GLY A 100 -1.08 -17.44 12.30
CA GLY A 100 -0.63 -18.77 11.92
C GLY A 100 -0.71 -19.80 13.06
N TYR A 101 -1.01 -21.04 12.71
CA TYR A 101 -1.04 -22.16 13.66
C TYR A 101 0.39 -22.61 14.04
N PRO A 102 0.67 -23.03 15.29
CA PRO A 102 1.96 -23.58 15.68
C PRO A 102 2.36 -24.79 14.80
N GLY A 103 3.40 -24.62 13.99
CA GLY A 103 3.87 -25.65 13.05
C GLY A 103 3.30 -25.53 11.63
N GLN A 104 2.49 -24.51 11.35
CA GLN A 104 2.12 -24.15 9.98
C GLN A 104 3.38 -23.77 9.21
N GLN A 105 3.65 -24.50 8.12
CA GLN A 105 4.62 -24.07 7.13
C GLN A 105 3.87 -23.28 6.04
N PRO A 106 4.38 -22.12 5.61
CA PRO A 106 3.84 -21.41 4.45
C PRO A 106 3.73 -22.36 3.25
N PHE A 107 2.73 -22.17 2.38
CA PHE A 107 2.63 -22.98 1.17
C PHE A 107 3.96 -22.90 0.38
N PRO A 108 4.56 -24.05 -0.02
CA PRO A 108 5.79 -24.09 -0.77
C PRO A 108 5.53 -23.75 -2.24
N ARG A 109 5.06 -22.52 -2.47
CA ARG A 109 5.02 -21.89 -3.80
C ARG A 109 5.01 -20.38 -3.71
N PHE A 110 5.76 -19.83 -2.76
CA PHE A 110 6.39 -18.53 -2.92
C PHE A 110 7.78 -18.51 -2.28
N ASP A 111 8.31 -19.64 -1.78
CA ASP A 111 9.64 -19.65 -1.16
C ASP A 111 10.77 -19.42 -2.14
N SER A 112 10.64 -19.79 -3.42
CA SER A 112 11.69 -19.45 -4.39
C SER A 112 11.74 -17.95 -4.64
N LEU A 113 10.60 -17.26 -4.68
CA LEU A 113 10.51 -15.81 -4.87
C LEU A 113 10.73 -15.05 -3.57
N VAL A 114 10.20 -15.49 -2.43
CA VAL A 114 10.47 -14.93 -1.09
C VAL A 114 11.92 -15.19 -0.70
N ASN A 115 12.53 -16.32 -1.03
CA ASN A 115 13.98 -16.47 -0.95
C ASN A 115 14.70 -15.78 -2.12
N LEU A 116 14.10 -15.49 -3.27
CA LEU A 116 14.70 -14.58 -4.25
C LEU A 116 14.66 -13.13 -3.73
N ILE A 117 13.63 -12.74 -2.98
CA ILE A 117 13.36 -11.43 -2.39
C ILE A 117 14.08 -11.26 -1.04
N SER A 118 14.39 -12.36 -0.35
CA SER A 118 15.12 -12.44 0.92
C SER A 118 16.61 -12.75 0.69
N SER A 119 16.94 -13.64 -0.26
CA SER A 119 18.31 -14.04 -0.62
C SER A 119 18.92 -13.21 -1.75
N SER A 120 18.12 -12.55 -2.61
CA SER A 120 18.52 -11.20 -2.99
C SER A 120 18.24 -10.38 -1.74
N LYS A 121 19.24 -10.07 -0.94
CA LYS A 121 19.66 -8.67 -0.86
C LYS A 121 18.94 -7.82 -1.91
N ILE A 122 17.72 -7.37 -1.60
CA ILE A 122 17.12 -6.22 -2.24
C ILE A 122 18.05 -5.04 -1.94
N ALA A 123 19.05 -4.90 -2.81
CA ALA A 123 19.77 -3.66 -3.05
C ALA A 123 18.81 -2.54 -3.50
N LEU A 124 17.57 -2.89 -3.89
CA LEU A 124 16.45 -1.99 -4.21
C LEU A 124 15.96 -1.10 -3.04
N PHE A 125 16.10 -1.51 -1.78
CA PHE A 125 15.76 -0.71 -0.58
C PHE A 125 16.94 -0.55 0.39
N LYS A 126 18.13 -1.02 -0.02
CA LYS A 126 19.36 -0.85 0.76
C LYS A 126 19.89 0.59 0.69
N ASN A 127 19.44 1.33 -0.32
CA ASN A 127 19.64 2.76 -0.41
C ASN A 127 18.56 3.45 0.44
N ARG A 128 19.02 4.07 1.53
CA ARG A 128 18.20 4.83 2.47
C ARG A 128 17.75 6.10 1.75
N GLU A 129 16.56 6.12 1.17
CA GLU A 129 16.03 7.25 0.39
C GLU A 129 14.87 7.87 1.12
N CYS A 130 15.17 8.85 1.96
CA CYS A 130 14.27 9.29 3.00
C CYS A 130 14.35 10.80 3.19
N PHE A 131 13.23 11.33 3.65
CA PHE A 131 13.06 12.67 4.17
C PHE A 131 13.36 12.69 5.67
N SER A 132 13.81 13.85 6.17
CA SER A 132 13.84 14.13 7.60
C SER A 132 12.43 14.39 8.14
N GLY A 133 12.18 14.04 9.40
CA GLY A 133 10.83 13.97 9.98
C GLY A 133 10.15 15.32 10.25
N ASP A 134 10.90 16.38 10.43
CA ASP A 134 10.39 17.73 10.74
C ASP A 134 10.14 18.59 9.48
N LEU A 135 10.35 18.03 8.29
CA LEU A 135 9.92 18.65 7.05
C LEU A 135 8.39 18.75 7.00
N THR A 136 7.86 19.81 6.40
CA THR A 136 6.43 20.10 6.34
C THR A 136 5.86 19.69 4.99
N VAL A 137 4.68 19.07 5.00
CA VAL A 137 3.92 18.67 3.82
C VAL A 137 2.53 19.28 3.92
N GLU A 138 2.09 19.93 2.84
CA GLU A 138 0.73 20.45 2.76
C GLU A 138 -0.24 19.30 2.47
N THR A 139 -1.24 19.12 3.34
CA THR A 139 -2.33 18.15 3.17
C THR A 139 -3.65 18.86 2.96
N ILE A 140 -4.70 18.13 2.56
CA ILE A 140 -6.05 18.70 2.44
C ILE A 140 -6.57 19.25 3.78
N GLU A 141 -6.10 18.68 4.90
CA GLU A 141 -6.46 19.09 6.27
C GLU A 141 -5.56 20.22 6.81
N GLY A 142 -4.56 20.65 6.03
CA GLY A 142 -3.56 21.65 6.42
C GLY A 142 -2.14 21.09 6.43
N ALA A 143 -1.19 21.89 6.91
CA ALA A 143 0.21 21.49 6.97
C ALA A 143 0.44 20.44 8.08
N LYS A 144 1.06 19.31 7.73
CA LYS A 144 1.51 18.26 8.67
C LYS A 144 3.02 18.09 8.57
N ARG A 145 3.66 17.63 9.65
CA ARG A 145 5.08 17.21 9.59
C ARG A 145 5.20 15.86 8.91
N MET A 146 6.32 15.62 8.23
CA MET A 146 6.65 14.34 7.61
C MET A 146 6.56 13.17 8.60
N SER A 147 6.94 13.40 9.86
CA SER A 147 6.83 12.41 10.95
C SER A 147 5.39 12.09 11.37
N GLU A 148 4.46 13.02 11.14
CA GLU A 148 3.05 12.95 11.53
C GLU A 148 2.16 12.39 10.41
N LEU A 149 2.69 12.25 9.20
CA LEU A 149 1.95 11.73 8.06
C LEU A 149 1.55 10.26 8.29
N GLU A 150 0.32 9.94 7.87
CA GLU A 150 -0.25 8.61 7.92
C GLU A 150 -0.67 8.12 6.53
N THR A 151 -0.77 6.80 6.36
CA THR A 151 -1.34 6.22 5.14
C THR A 151 -2.78 6.70 4.97
N GLY A 152 -3.11 7.18 3.77
CA GLY A 152 -4.40 7.78 3.45
C GLY A 152 -4.41 9.31 3.50
N ASP A 153 -3.42 9.96 4.13
CA ASP A 153 -3.30 11.42 4.07
C ASP A 153 -3.13 11.87 2.62
N GLU A 154 -3.95 12.84 2.21
CA GLU A 154 -3.88 13.45 0.89
C GLU A 154 -2.89 14.61 0.89
N VAL A 155 -1.73 14.42 0.26
CA VAL A 155 -0.61 15.36 0.26
C VAL A 155 -0.47 16.07 -1.08
N LEU A 156 0.07 17.30 -1.04
CA LEU A 156 0.32 18.09 -2.24
C LEU A 156 1.36 17.39 -3.13
N SER A 157 1.01 17.25 -4.40
CA SER A 157 1.74 16.49 -5.41
C SER A 157 1.52 17.08 -6.80
N ILE A 158 2.03 16.41 -7.83
CA ILE A 158 1.86 16.76 -9.24
C ILE A 158 1.36 15.55 -10.02
N ASP A 159 0.33 15.74 -10.84
CA ASP A 159 -0.14 14.79 -11.85
C ASP A 159 0.11 15.40 -13.24
N GLY A 160 1.17 14.92 -13.92
CA GLY A 160 1.65 15.53 -15.15
C GLY A 160 2.25 16.92 -14.92
N THR A 161 1.50 17.98 -15.27
CA THR A 161 1.89 19.38 -15.09
C THR A 161 1.01 20.13 -14.08
N MET A 162 -0.02 19.48 -13.55
CA MET A 162 -0.99 20.09 -12.65
C MET A 162 -0.71 19.70 -11.20
N ILE A 163 -0.70 20.70 -10.32
CA ILE A 163 -0.62 20.48 -8.88
C ILE A 163 -1.95 19.93 -8.40
N SER A 164 -1.91 18.82 -7.68
CA SER A 164 -3.08 18.09 -7.16
C SER A 164 -2.76 17.46 -5.82
N TYR A 165 -3.78 16.98 -5.12
CA TYR A 165 -3.57 16.16 -3.93
C TYR A 165 -3.50 14.69 -4.33
N SER A 166 -2.59 13.94 -3.70
CA SER A 166 -2.41 12.51 -3.91
C SER A 166 -2.35 11.80 -2.56
N PRO A 167 -3.10 10.71 -2.37
CA PRO A 167 -3.04 9.95 -1.13
C PRO A 167 -1.68 9.27 -0.95
N ILE A 168 -1.18 9.27 0.28
CA ILE A 168 -0.09 8.39 0.70
C ILE A 168 -0.62 6.96 0.72
N ILE A 169 -0.09 6.11 -0.15
CA ILE A 169 -0.50 4.71 -0.25
C ILE A 169 0.22 3.82 0.77
N MET A 170 1.47 4.15 1.11
CA MET A 170 2.27 3.43 2.10
C MET A 170 3.54 4.21 2.46
N PHE A 171 4.26 3.73 3.48
CA PHE A 171 5.64 4.13 3.74
C PHE A 171 6.59 3.01 3.32
N LEU A 172 7.48 3.30 2.37
CA LEU A 172 8.56 2.40 1.96
C LEU A 172 9.59 2.21 3.09
N HIS A 173 9.75 3.24 3.93
CA HIS A 173 10.64 3.23 5.08
C HIS A 173 10.15 4.22 6.15
N ARG A 174 10.20 3.80 7.42
CA ARG A 174 9.90 4.65 8.58
C ARG A 174 10.68 4.15 9.80
N ASP A 175 11.63 4.93 10.29
CA ASP A 175 12.33 4.67 11.55
C ASP A 175 12.66 5.99 12.24
N GLU A 176 11.96 6.28 13.33
CA GLU A 176 12.05 7.54 14.08
C GLU A 176 13.36 7.67 14.86
N LYS A 177 14.02 6.55 15.17
CA LYS A 177 15.22 6.52 16.03
C LYS A 177 16.50 6.44 15.21
N TYR A 178 16.42 6.04 13.95
CA TYR A 178 17.55 5.90 13.05
C TYR A 178 18.29 7.22 12.84
N LEU A 179 19.60 7.23 13.09
CA LEU A 179 20.46 8.39 12.83
C LEU A 179 20.97 8.32 11.38
N ALA A 180 20.55 9.27 10.54
CA ALA A 180 20.91 9.36 9.14
C ALA A 180 21.69 10.64 8.83
N GLU A 181 22.52 10.59 7.78
CA GLU A 181 23.10 11.77 7.14
C GLU A 181 22.12 12.33 6.11
N PHE A 182 21.84 13.63 6.17
CA PHE A 182 20.99 14.35 5.24
C PHE A 182 21.76 15.45 4.53
N ASN A 183 21.48 15.62 3.24
CA ASN A 183 21.85 16.77 2.43
C ASN A 183 20.80 17.86 2.65
N VAL A 184 21.22 19.00 3.22
CA VAL A 184 20.40 20.19 3.39
C VAL A 184 20.57 21.05 2.14
N ILE A 185 19.54 21.08 1.29
CA ILE A 185 19.54 21.83 0.04
C ILE A 185 18.67 23.07 0.23
N THR A 186 19.25 24.26 0.11
CA THR A 186 18.56 25.53 0.42
C THR A 186 18.50 26.41 -0.82
N THR A 187 17.32 26.95 -1.11
CA THR A 187 17.07 27.85 -2.25
C THR A 187 17.17 29.32 -1.85
N ALA A 188 17.33 30.20 -2.84
CA ALA A 188 17.41 31.65 -2.65
C ALA A 188 16.16 32.25 -1.97
N ASN A 189 14.99 31.65 -2.18
CA ASN A 189 13.73 32.13 -1.61
C ASN A 189 13.42 31.55 -0.23
N GLY A 190 14.38 30.82 0.38
CA GLY A 190 14.27 30.28 1.73
C GLY A 190 13.68 28.87 1.83
N SER A 191 13.28 28.26 0.71
CA SER A 191 12.81 26.88 0.68
C SER A 191 13.98 25.93 0.98
N SER A 192 13.76 24.91 1.81
CA SER A 192 14.83 23.99 2.22
C SER A 192 14.31 22.58 2.43
N VAL A 193 15.01 21.61 1.84
CA VAL A 193 14.69 20.19 1.94
C VAL A 193 15.88 19.40 2.48
N ARG A 194 15.60 18.33 3.23
CA ARG A 194 16.60 17.46 3.84
C ARG A 194 16.40 16.02 3.40
N LEU A 195 17.35 15.55 2.59
CA LEU A 195 17.25 14.30 1.87
C LEU A 195 18.50 13.46 2.09
N THR A 196 18.33 12.16 2.30
CA THR A 196 19.47 11.22 2.35
C THR A 196 20.18 11.14 0.99
N ASN A 197 21.44 10.67 0.98
CA ASN A 197 22.34 10.73 -0.19
C ASN A 197 21.78 10.17 -1.51
N GLU A 198 21.02 9.09 -1.45
CA GLU A 198 20.51 8.41 -2.65
C GLU A 198 19.14 8.92 -3.09
N HIS A 199 18.46 9.74 -2.28
CA HIS A 199 17.11 10.21 -2.56
C HIS A 199 17.07 11.02 -3.85
N LEU A 200 16.10 10.73 -4.71
CA LEU A 200 15.93 11.37 -6.01
C LEU A 200 15.13 12.67 -5.93
N ILE A 201 15.70 13.77 -6.42
CA ILE A 201 15.08 15.11 -6.46
C ILE A 201 15.11 15.68 -7.88
N TYR A 202 14.08 16.46 -8.21
CA TYR A 202 14.03 17.18 -9.48
C TYR A 202 14.94 18.40 -9.46
N VAL A 203 15.78 18.49 -10.46
CA VAL A 203 16.64 19.64 -10.71
C VAL A 203 16.47 20.15 -12.13
N SER A 204 16.75 21.42 -12.35
CA SER A 204 16.90 22.05 -13.65
C SER A 204 18.28 22.71 -13.76
N ASP A 205 18.75 22.92 -14.99
CA ASP A 205 19.93 23.74 -15.28
C ASP A 205 19.62 25.26 -15.17
N CYS A 206 18.59 25.62 -14.40
CA CYS A 206 18.07 26.98 -14.23
C CYS A 206 17.51 27.65 -15.51
N ASP A 207 17.38 26.89 -16.60
CA ASP A 207 16.72 27.31 -17.83
C ASP A 207 15.28 26.77 -17.86
N PRO A 208 14.26 27.63 -17.94
CA PRO A 208 12.85 27.22 -18.03
C PRO A 208 12.53 26.38 -19.27
N ASN A 209 13.33 26.46 -20.32
CA ASN A 209 13.09 25.74 -21.57
C ASN A 209 13.60 24.30 -21.53
N ASN A 210 14.48 23.98 -20.58
CA ASN A 210 15.06 22.65 -20.46
C ASN A 210 14.19 21.75 -19.57
N PRO A 211 14.04 20.46 -19.94
CA PRO A 211 13.29 19.52 -19.12
C PRO A 211 13.97 19.29 -17.77
N PHE A 212 13.16 19.01 -16.74
CA PHE A 212 13.68 18.65 -15.43
C PHE A 212 14.40 17.31 -15.48
N LYS A 213 15.48 17.21 -14.70
CA LYS A 213 16.28 15.99 -14.53
C LYS A 213 16.06 15.46 -13.13
N LEU A 214 16.10 14.15 -13.00
CA LEU A 214 16.05 13.48 -11.71
C LEU A 214 17.47 13.11 -11.29
N VAL A 215 17.92 13.64 -10.15
CA VAL A 215 19.31 13.50 -9.68
C VAL A 215 19.31 13.07 -8.21
N ARG A 216 20.34 12.33 -7.79
CA ARG A 216 20.51 11.94 -6.38
C ARG A 216 20.88 13.16 -5.54
N ALA A 217 20.37 13.24 -4.31
CA ALA A 217 20.62 14.38 -3.42
C ALA A 217 22.12 14.67 -3.20
N LYS A 218 22.97 13.64 -3.15
CA LYS A 218 24.44 13.80 -3.01
C LYS A 218 25.13 14.45 -4.22
N GLU A 219 24.47 14.45 -5.38
CA GLU A 219 24.98 15.03 -6.65
C GLU A 219 24.45 16.44 -6.89
N VAL A 220 23.57 16.94 -6.02
CA VAL A 220 23.05 18.30 -6.11
C VAL A 220 24.12 19.30 -5.70
N CYS A 221 24.27 20.36 -6.49
CA CYS A 221 25.20 21.46 -6.25
C CYS A 221 24.53 22.82 -6.57
N THR A 222 25.22 23.91 -6.32
CA THR A 222 24.74 25.29 -6.51
C THR A 222 24.53 25.72 -7.97
N GLU A 223 24.98 24.90 -8.93
CA GLU A 223 24.69 25.13 -10.35
C GLU A 223 23.31 24.61 -10.77
N HIS A 224 22.68 23.79 -9.94
CA HIS A 224 21.32 23.33 -10.16
C HIS A 224 20.29 24.31 -9.58
N CYS A 225 19.07 24.25 -10.12
CA CYS A 225 17.88 24.86 -9.56
C CYS A 225 16.86 23.80 -9.14
N LEU A 226 16.11 24.06 -8.08
CA LEU A 226 15.00 23.22 -7.63
C LEU A 226 13.68 23.69 -8.24
N ILE A 227 12.75 22.75 -8.36
CA ILE A 227 11.37 23.03 -8.73
C ILE A 227 10.59 23.19 -7.43
N THR A 228 9.95 24.33 -7.27
CA THR A 228 9.18 24.65 -6.06
C THR A 228 7.74 25.00 -6.39
N SER A 229 6.84 24.79 -5.45
CA SER A 229 5.49 25.35 -5.49
C SER A 229 5.11 25.91 -4.14
N ARG A 230 4.80 27.21 -4.12
CA ARG A 230 4.50 27.94 -2.88
C ARG A 230 3.03 28.36 -2.83
N SER A 231 2.46 28.27 -1.63
CA SER A 231 1.15 28.83 -1.30
C SER A 231 1.20 30.38 -1.21
N PRO A 232 0.21 31.14 -1.71
CA PRO A 232 -1.12 30.69 -2.16
C PRO A 232 -1.23 30.45 -3.67
N ASN A 233 -0.28 30.91 -4.47
CA ASN A 233 -0.42 30.92 -5.93
C ASN A 233 -0.32 29.52 -6.56
N ARG A 234 0.28 28.54 -5.86
CA ARG A 234 0.39 27.13 -6.29
C ARG A 234 0.81 27.00 -7.75
N THR A 235 1.83 27.76 -8.14
CA THR A 235 2.48 27.65 -9.44
C THR A 235 3.84 26.98 -9.27
N LEU A 236 4.30 26.29 -10.32
CA LEU A 236 5.66 25.76 -10.33
C LEU A 236 6.63 26.88 -10.68
N SER A 237 7.66 27.05 -9.88
CA SER A 237 8.75 27.98 -10.11
C SER A 237 10.11 27.28 -10.01
N ILE A 238 11.08 27.82 -10.74
CA ILE A 238 12.47 27.34 -10.68
C ILE A 238 13.22 28.26 -9.72
N GLU A 239 13.84 27.70 -8.70
CA GLU A 239 14.57 28.44 -7.67
C GLU A 239 16.04 28.02 -7.61
N ARG A 240 16.96 28.99 -7.62
CA ARG A 240 18.40 28.72 -7.54
C ARG A 240 18.80 28.21 -6.16
N ILE A 241 19.64 27.19 -6.15
CA ILE A 241 20.25 26.65 -4.92
C ILE A 241 21.38 27.57 -4.50
N ILE A 242 21.32 28.05 -3.25
CA ILE A 242 22.35 28.93 -2.68
C ILE A 242 23.33 28.17 -1.79
N ASN A 243 22.90 27.02 -1.25
CA ASN A 243 23.71 26.25 -0.31
C ASN A 243 23.32 24.77 -0.30
N VAL A 244 24.34 23.91 -0.22
CA VAL A 244 24.20 22.47 -0.01
C VAL A 244 25.15 22.06 1.10
N THR A 245 24.61 21.58 2.21
CA THR A 245 25.40 21.14 3.38
C THR A 245 24.97 19.76 3.84
N LYS A 246 25.69 19.17 4.80
CA LYS A 246 25.36 17.88 5.38
C LYS A 246 25.15 17.99 6.88
N ILE A 247 24.14 17.29 7.37
CA ILE A 247 23.83 17.18 8.81
C ILE A 247 23.48 15.74 9.18
N TYR A 248 23.55 15.42 10.46
CA TYR A 248 23.07 14.15 10.99
C TYR A 248 21.84 14.38 11.86
N GLU A 249 20.75 13.69 11.56
CA GLU A 249 19.48 13.80 12.28
C GLU A 249 18.85 12.43 12.48
N ARG A 250 17.97 12.34 13.49
CA ARG A 250 17.20 11.13 13.75
C ARG A 250 15.85 11.22 13.07
N GLY A 251 15.39 10.07 12.58
CA GLY A 251 14.09 9.96 11.93
C GLY A 251 14.22 9.97 10.43
N ILE A 252 13.89 8.85 9.81
CA ILE A 252 13.82 8.71 8.35
C ILE A 252 12.42 8.26 7.94
N TYR A 253 11.91 8.91 6.90
CA TYR A 253 10.56 8.67 6.40
C TYR A 253 10.58 8.65 4.86
N ALA A 254 9.95 7.67 4.25
CA ALA A 254 9.82 7.54 2.81
C ALA A 254 8.35 7.23 2.44
N PRO A 255 7.47 8.25 2.44
CA PRO A 255 6.09 8.07 2.00
C PRO A 255 6.06 7.83 0.49
N LEU A 256 5.13 6.98 0.08
CA LEU A 256 4.82 6.72 -1.32
C LEU A 256 3.43 7.26 -1.62
N THR A 257 3.34 8.15 -2.61
CA THR A 257 2.06 8.70 -3.09
C THR A 257 1.56 7.91 -4.30
N SER A 258 0.27 8.05 -4.64
CA SER A 258 -0.31 7.40 -5.83
C SER A 258 0.21 7.97 -7.17
N THR A 259 0.72 9.20 -7.17
CA THR A 259 1.38 9.84 -8.32
C THR A 259 2.87 9.50 -8.40
N GLY A 260 3.50 9.15 -7.28
CA GLY A 260 4.95 8.96 -7.18
C GLY A 260 5.74 10.25 -6.93
N GLU A 261 5.05 11.38 -6.75
CA GLU A 261 5.64 12.70 -6.50
C GLU A 261 5.10 13.28 -5.19
N ILE A 262 5.86 14.17 -4.55
CA ILE A 262 5.44 14.86 -3.32
C ILE A 262 6.10 16.22 -3.24
N ILE A 263 5.37 17.22 -2.72
CA ILE A 263 5.90 18.55 -2.44
C ILE A 263 6.15 18.67 -0.94
N VAL A 264 7.41 18.88 -0.56
CA VAL A 264 7.88 18.91 0.83
C VAL A 264 8.65 20.21 1.06
N ASN A 265 8.25 21.01 2.05
CA ASN A 265 8.78 22.38 2.27
C ASN A 265 8.81 23.20 0.98
N ASP A 266 7.69 23.22 0.24
CA ASP A 266 7.53 23.85 -1.07
C ASP A 266 8.40 23.26 -2.20
N VAL A 267 9.19 22.21 -1.96
CA VAL A 267 10.10 21.61 -2.97
C VAL A 267 9.50 20.33 -3.55
N LEU A 268 9.45 20.24 -4.88
CA LEU A 268 9.04 19.03 -5.57
C LEU A 268 10.13 17.95 -5.48
N SER A 269 9.77 16.80 -4.93
CA SER A 269 10.65 15.64 -4.76
C SER A 269 9.98 14.37 -5.27
N SER A 270 10.79 13.36 -5.63
CA SER A 270 10.26 12.07 -6.04
C SER A 270 10.06 11.16 -4.83
N CYS A 271 9.01 10.35 -4.84
CA CYS A 271 8.78 9.32 -3.81
C CYS A 271 9.51 8.00 -4.10
N HIS A 272 10.25 7.90 -5.20
CA HIS A 272 10.81 6.63 -5.68
C HIS A 272 12.29 6.47 -5.41
N SER A 273 12.70 5.22 -5.16
CA SER A 273 14.10 4.86 -4.94
C SER A 273 14.92 4.58 -6.19
N ASN A 274 14.28 4.52 -7.36
CA ASN A 274 14.94 4.21 -8.62
C ASN A 274 14.10 4.68 -9.79
N LEU A 275 14.74 5.18 -10.85
CA LEU A 275 14.09 5.48 -12.12
C LEU A 275 13.35 4.26 -12.70
N ALA A 276 13.89 3.04 -12.52
CA ALA A 276 13.23 1.80 -12.93
C ALA A 276 11.94 1.51 -12.14
N ILE A 277 11.93 1.82 -10.83
CA ILE A 277 10.75 1.66 -9.96
C ILE A 277 9.72 2.74 -10.29
N LYS A 278 10.16 3.98 -10.58
CA LYS A 278 9.29 5.04 -11.09
C LYS A 278 8.58 4.61 -12.36
N LEU A 279 9.31 4.07 -13.34
CA LEU A 279 8.73 3.59 -14.60
C LEU A 279 7.77 2.42 -14.37
N LEU A 280 8.14 1.42 -13.56
CA LEU A 280 7.28 0.30 -13.20
C LEU A 280 5.99 0.76 -12.51
N GLN A 281 6.10 1.65 -11.54
CA GLN A 281 4.97 2.16 -10.77
C GLN A 281 4.07 3.07 -11.62
N GLN A 282 4.63 3.91 -12.50
CA GLN A 282 3.85 4.72 -13.45
C GLN A 282 3.13 3.85 -14.48
N SER A 283 3.77 2.80 -15.00
CA SER A 283 3.10 1.82 -15.86
C SER A 283 1.97 1.10 -15.13
N PHE A 284 2.20 0.69 -13.89
CA PHE A 284 1.19 0.03 -13.07
C PHE A 284 -0.01 0.95 -12.76
N PHE A 285 0.23 2.16 -12.25
CA PHE A 285 -0.85 3.11 -11.96
C PHE A 285 -1.57 3.59 -13.21
N SER A 286 -0.88 3.69 -14.35
CA SER A 286 -1.52 3.98 -15.64
C SER A 286 -2.51 2.89 -16.03
N VAL A 287 -2.10 1.62 -15.96
CA VAL A 287 -2.98 0.47 -16.23
C VAL A 287 -4.14 0.45 -15.23
N TYR A 288 -3.86 0.63 -13.94
CA TYR A 288 -4.88 0.66 -12.90
C TYR A 288 -5.91 1.77 -13.12
N ARG A 289 -5.49 3.02 -13.38
CA ARG A 289 -6.39 4.14 -13.71
C ARG A 289 -7.18 3.88 -15.00
N SER A 290 -6.57 3.21 -15.99
CA SER A 290 -7.25 2.84 -17.25
C SER A 290 -8.35 1.79 -17.01
N ILE A 291 -8.05 0.79 -16.19
CA ILE A 291 -9.02 -0.23 -15.73
C ILE A 291 -10.12 0.45 -14.92
N GLN A 292 -9.78 1.30 -13.95
CA GLN A 292 -10.77 2.05 -13.17
C GLN A 292 -11.65 2.94 -14.04
N ARG A 293 -11.11 3.65 -15.04
CA ARG A 293 -11.91 4.43 -16.00
C ARG A 293 -12.84 3.58 -16.86
N PHE A 294 -12.44 2.36 -17.16
CA PHE A 294 -13.27 1.41 -17.90
C PHE A 294 -14.40 0.84 -17.02
N PHE A 295 -14.11 0.59 -15.74
CA PHE A 295 -15.07 0.09 -14.76
C PHE A 295 -15.93 1.19 -14.09
N SER A 296 -15.52 2.46 -14.13
CA SER A 296 -16.31 3.60 -13.64
C SER A 296 -17.54 3.89 -14.51
N PHE A 297 -17.65 3.27 -15.69
CA PHE A 297 -18.88 3.25 -16.47
C PHE A 297 -19.95 2.29 -15.89
N PHE A 298 -19.53 1.33 -15.06
CA PHE A 298 -20.38 0.26 -14.51
C PHE A 298 -20.59 0.34 -12.98
N LEU A 299 -19.85 1.18 -12.25
CA LEU A 299 -19.92 1.29 -10.79
C LEU A 299 -20.16 2.74 -10.36
N PRO A 300 -21.17 3.03 -9.51
CA PRO A 300 -21.40 4.36 -8.98
C PRO A 300 -20.32 4.75 -7.96
N GLU A 301 -19.94 6.03 -7.98
CA GLU A 301 -19.15 6.69 -6.95
C GLU A 301 -19.76 6.43 -5.57
N GLU A 302 -19.04 5.72 -4.70
CA GLU A 302 -18.80 6.08 -3.30
C GLU A 302 -17.96 5.00 -2.63
N GLY A 303 -16.83 5.40 -2.04
CA GLY A 303 -16.00 4.54 -1.20
C GLY A 303 -14.53 4.59 -1.59
N GLY A 304 -13.76 5.37 -0.83
CA GLY A 304 -12.30 5.40 -0.92
C GLY A 304 -11.70 4.00 -0.86
N LEU A 305 -10.68 3.80 -1.70
CA LEU A 305 -10.00 2.53 -1.88
C LEU A 305 -9.32 2.04 -0.58
N PRO A 306 -9.57 0.80 -0.13
CA PRO A 306 -8.75 0.17 0.90
C PRO A 306 -7.67 -0.63 0.19
N ILE A 307 -6.46 -0.10 -0.01
CA ILE A 307 -5.38 -0.89 -0.64
C ILE A 307 -4.09 -0.76 0.17
N GLY A 308 -3.88 -1.77 1.01
CA GLY A 308 -2.61 -2.07 1.64
C GLY A 308 -1.63 -2.75 0.68
N ILE A 309 -0.37 -2.78 1.12
CA ILE A 309 0.86 -3.09 0.38
C ILE A 309 0.88 -4.52 -0.24
N GLU A 310 -0.04 -5.40 0.15
CA GLU A 310 -0.09 -6.81 -0.30
C GLU A 310 -0.65 -7.01 -1.72
N HIS A 311 -1.37 -6.04 -2.28
CA HIS A 311 -1.82 -6.09 -3.68
C HIS A 311 -0.75 -5.59 -4.67
N PHE A 312 0.28 -4.89 -4.18
CA PHE A 312 1.38 -4.36 -4.98
C PHE A 312 2.29 -5.47 -5.53
N THR A 313 2.46 -6.57 -4.77
CA THR A 313 3.30 -7.70 -5.16
C THR A 313 2.66 -8.57 -6.25
N ASN A 314 1.33 -8.75 -6.21
CA ASN A 314 0.62 -9.58 -7.19
C ASN A 314 0.52 -8.92 -8.58
N ALA A 315 0.57 -7.60 -8.65
CA ALA A 315 0.59 -6.88 -9.92
C ALA A 315 1.97 -6.91 -10.60
N LEU A 316 3.06 -6.99 -9.84
CA LEU A 316 4.42 -7.11 -10.37
C LEU A 316 4.65 -8.45 -11.09
N ASP A 317 3.95 -9.51 -10.66
CA ASP A 317 4.01 -10.84 -11.30
C ASP A 317 3.38 -10.89 -12.70
N LEU A 318 2.55 -9.91 -13.08
CA LEU A 318 1.86 -9.90 -14.37
C LEU A 318 2.69 -9.25 -15.49
N PHE A 319 3.69 -8.43 -15.15
CA PHE A 319 4.43 -7.59 -16.11
C PHE A 319 5.91 -7.96 -16.29
N ILE A 320 6.41 -8.95 -15.55
CA ILE A 320 7.78 -9.43 -15.72
C ILE A 320 7.75 -10.70 -16.58
N PRO A 321 8.09 -10.64 -17.88
CA PRO A 321 8.21 -11.84 -18.67
C PRO A 321 9.39 -12.66 -18.15
N THR A 322 9.11 -13.87 -17.68
CA THR A 322 10.13 -14.86 -17.35
C THR A 322 10.83 -15.32 -18.63
N LYS A 323 12.07 -14.85 -18.84
CA LYS A 323 13.12 -15.55 -19.60
C LYS A 323 14.49 -15.24 -19.02
#